data_AF-A0A1Y2CL16-F1
#
_entry.id   AF-A0A1Y2CL16-F1
#
_cell.length_a   1.000
_cell.length_b   1.000
_cell.length_c   1.000
_cell.angle_alpha   90.00
_cell.angle_beta   90.00
_cell.angle_gamma   90.00
#
_symmetry.space_group_name_H-M   'P 1'
#
loop_
_entity.id
_entity.type
_entity.pdbx_description
1 polymer ?
#
loop_
_entity_poly.entity_id
_entity_poly.type
_entity_poly.pdbx_seq_one_letter_code
_entity_poly.pdbx_strand_id
1 'polypeptide(L)'
;VHALHRHPYTTLLTSHGATTLILAGDCGKPGTPVFTSFLTLASAAFQQILIVGNHEYYNGTKEDVDTAMQTWIDELNTQLGHNKVILLNHNTTVYIPDKNIRILGCTLWSHIPDEALRD
;
A
#
# COMPACT_ATOMS: atom_id res chain seq x y z
N VAL A 1 4.67 33.49 3.26
CA VAL A 1 4.53 32.34 2.32
C VAL A 1 5.88 31.64 2.27
N HIS A 2 6.13 30.70 3.18
CA HIS A 2 7.42 30.00 3.24
C HIS A 2 7.42 28.86 2.23
N ALA A 3 8.27 28.96 1.21
CA ALA A 3 8.56 27.87 0.29
C ALA A 3 9.30 26.76 1.07
N LEU A 4 8.59 25.70 1.42
CA LEU A 4 9.20 24.45 1.88
C LEU A 4 10.14 23.96 0.79
N HIS A 5 11.45 24.09 1.03
CA HIS A 5 12.48 23.49 0.20
C HIS A 5 12.27 21.97 0.26
N ARG A 6 11.73 21.40 -0.82
CA ARG A 6 11.59 19.95 -0.97
C ARG A 6 12.97 19.39 -1.22
N HIS A 7 13.62 18.89 -0.16
CA HIS A 7 14.76 18.01 -0.35
C HIS A 7 14.28 16.75 -1.09
N PRO A 8 14.93 16.35 -2.19
CA PRO A 8 14.58 15.12 -2.86
C PRO A 8 15.00 13.95 -1.96
N TYR A 9 14.03 13.29 -1.34
CA TYR A 9 14.24 12.06 -0.58
C TYR A 9 14.54 10.92 -1.56
N THR A 10 15.79 10.83 -2.02
CA THR A 10 16.24 9.81 -3.00
C THR A 10 16.90 8.61 -2.34
N THR A 11 17.16 8.66 -1.03
CA THR A 11 17.85 7.61 -0.31
C THR A 11 16.88 6.85 0.59
N LEU A 12 16.73 5.55 0.33
CA LEU A 12 16.04 4.63 1.22
C LEU A 12 17.09 3.94 2.10
N LEU A 13 17.00 4.19 3.41
CA LEU A 13 17.81 3.48 4.40
C LEU A 13 17.08 2.19 4.79
N THR A 14 17.72 1.05 4.62
CA THR A 14 17.14 -0.24 4.97
C THR A 14 17.92 -0.91 6.11
N SER A 15 17.20 -1.56 7.02
CA SER A 15 17.82 -2.48 7.98
C SER A 15 18.24 -3.76 7.26
N HIS A 16 19.45 -4.26 7.52
CA HIS A 16 19.91 -5.51 6.92
C HIS A 16 18.95 -6.67 7.24
N GLY A 17 18.45 -7.34 6.20
CA GLY A 17 17.69 -8.59 6.30
C GLY A 17 16.16 -8.47 6.25
N ALA A 18 15.58 -7.27 6.17
CA ALA A 18 14.13 -7.12 5.96
C ALA A 18 13.78 -7.35 4.46
N THR A 19 12.92 -8.32 4.18
CA THR A 19 12.48 -8.67 2.81
C THR A 19 11.13 -8.07 2.45
N THR A 20 10.31 -7.74 3.45
CA THR A 20 8.95 -7.20 3.29
C THR A 20 8.87 -5.79 3.88
N LEU A 21 8.39 -4.84 3.08
CA LEU A 21 8.01 -3.50 3.53
C LEU A 21 6.50 -3.43 3.72
N ILE A 22 6.03 -2.89 4.85
CA ILE A 22 4.61 -2.66 5.10
C ILE A 22 4.36 -1.17 5.24
N LEU A 23 3.54 -0.61 4.36
CA LEU A 23 3.05 0.77 4.42
C LEU A 23 1.66 0.75 5.05
N ALA A 24 1.60 0.90 6.37
CA ALA A 24 0.41 0.67 7.18
C ALA A 24 -0.50 1.92 7.31
N GLY A 25 -0.87 2.54 6.18
CA GLY A 25 -1.76 3.71 6.13
C GLY A 25 -1.01 5.03 6.01
N ASP A 26 -1.67 6.02 5.41
CA ASP A 26 -1.24 7.44 5.30
C ASP A 26 0.23 7.69 4.90
N CYS A 27 0.83 6.76 4.15
CA CYS A 27 2.22 6.85 3.68
C CYS A 27 2.35 7.61 2.35
N GLY A 28 1.25 7.97 1.70
CA GLY A 28 1.23 8.66 0.43
C GLY A 28 -0.10 8.52 -0.30
N LYS A 29 -0.21 9.13 -1.49
CA LYS A 29 -1.39 9.05 -2.35
C LYS A 29 -1.09 8.16 -3.57
N PRO A 30 -1.75 7.00 -3.71
CA PRO A 30 -1.81 6.17 -4.90
C PRO A 30 -2.07 6.92 -6.18
N GLY A 31 -1.50 6.42 -7.27
CA GLY A 31 -1.58 7.04 -8.59
C GLY A 31 -0.77 8.34 -8.74
N THR A 32 -0.18 8.89 -7.67
CA THR A 32 0.67 10.08 -7.80
C THR A 32 2.09 9.70 -8.24
N PRO A 33 2.76 10.51 -9.10
CA PRO A 33 4.11 10.22 -9.57
C PRO A 33 5.13 10.06 -8.44
N VAL A 34 4.97 10.81 -7.36
CA VAL A 34 5.84 10.75 -6.17
C VAL A 34 5.73 9.40 -5.48
N PHE A 35 4.50 8.92 -5.26
CA PHE A 35 4.29 7.65 -4.57
C PHE A 35 4.69 6.46 -5.45
N THR A 36 4.39 6.52 -6.75
CA THR A 36 4.89 5.53 -7.73
C THR A 36 6.42 5.46 -7.71
N SER A 37 7.11 6.60 -7.75
CA SER A 37 8.58 6.64 -7.73
C SER A 37 9.15 6.04 -6.44
N PHE A 38 8.51 6.31 -5.30
CA PHE A 38 8.87 5.71 -4.02
C PHE A 38 8.72 4.18 -4.05
N LEU A 39 7.58 3.66 -4.53
CA LEU A 39 7.35 2.22 -4.61
C LEU A 39 8.33 1.53 -5.56
N THR A 40 8.64 2.15 -6.69
CA THR A 40 9.68 1.67 -7.62
C THR A 40 11.03 1.56 -6.92
N LEU A 41 11.44 2.60 -6.19
CA LEU A 41 12.70 2.60 -5.45
C LEU A 41 12.72 1.55 -4.33
N ALA A 42 11.61 1.42 -3.58
CA ALA A 42 11.46 0.40 -2.56
C ALA A 42 11.49 -1.02 -3.12
N SER A 43 10.98 -1.25 -4.34
CA SER A 43 10.91 -2.58 -4.96
C SER A 43 12.28 -3.16 -5.30
N ALA A 44 13.29 -2.30 -5.43
CA ALA A 44 14.69 -2.69 -5.61
C ALA A 44 15.32 -3.20 -4.31
N ALA A 45 14.82 -2.74 -3.16
CA ALA A 45 15.34 -3.10 -1.84
C ALA A 45 14.55 -4.21 -1.16
N PHE A 46 13.25 -4.32 -1.45
CA PHE A 46 12.34 -5.28 -0.83
C PHE A 46 11.82 -6.30 -1.85
N GLN A 47 11.65 -7.55 -1.39
CA GLN A 47 11.03 -8.59 -2.20
C GLN A 47 9.54 -8.33 -2.38
N GLN A 48 8.87 -7.84 -1.34
CA GLN A 48 7.45 -7.52 -1.34
C GLN A 48 7.19 -6.20 -0.62
N ILE A 49 6.21 -5.45 -1.12
CA ILE A 49 5.70 -4.22 -0.51
C ILE A 49 4.21 -4.41 -0.30
N LEU A 50 3.76 -4.31 0.93
CA LEU A 50 2.36 -4.41 1.31
C LEU A 50 1.84 -3.01 1.61
N ILE A 51 0.71 -2.63 1.01
CA ILE A 51 0.13 -1.31 1.21
C ILE A 51 -1.27 -1.42 1.82
N VAL A 52 -1.49 -0.65 2.88
CA VAL A 52 -2.78 -0.38 3.53
C VAL A 52 -3.07 1.12 3.40
N GLY A 53 -4.33 1.49 3.23
CA GLY A 53 -4.76 2.87 3.25
C GLY A 53 -6.24 3.04 2.98
N ASN A 54 -6.84 4.07 3.57
CA ASN A 54 -8.21 4.52 3.32
C ASN A 54 -8.23 5.91 2.64
N HIS A 55 -7.07 6.55 2.43
CA HIS A 55 -6.97 7.94 1.96
C HIS A 55 -7.55 8.13 0.55
N GLU A 56 -7.69 7.06 -0.22
CA GLU A 56 -8.22 7.08 -1.58
C GLU A 56 -9.75 7.13 -1.61
N TYR A 57 -10.39 6.80 -0.49
CA TYR A 57 -11.84 6.61 -0.40
C TYR A 57 -12.63 7.88 -0.08
N TYR A 58 -11.95 8.99 0.19
CA TYR A 58 -12.62 10.26 0.52
C TYR A 58 -13.36 10.91 -0.66
N ASN A 59 -13.17 10.43 -1.90
CA ASN A 59 -13.71 11.06 -3.11
C ASN A 59 -14.48 10.09 -4.04
N GLY A 60 -14.90 8.92 -3.56
CA GLY A 60 -15.57 7.92 -4.40
C GLY A 60 -16.28 6.84 -3.61
N THR A 61 -16.96 5.93 -4.30
CA THR A 61 -17.51 4.74 -3.65
C THR A 61 -16.38 3.77 -3.30
N LYS A 62 -16.63 2.88 -2.32
CA LYS A 62 -15.68 1.83 -1.96
C LYS A 62 -15.23 1.00 -3.17
N GLU A 63 -16.18 0.60 -4.00
CA GLU A 63 -15.95 -0.28 -5.14
C GLU A 63 -15.14 0.40 -6.25
N ASP A 64 -15.44 1.66 -6.56
CA ASP A 64 -14.69 2.43 -7.56
C ASP A 64 -13.22 2.60 -7.14
N VAL A 65 -13.01 2.87 -5.84
CA VAL A 65 -11.68 3.10 -5.29
C VAL A 65 -10.88 1.81 -5.22
N ASP A 66 -11.49 0.71 -4.78
CA ASP A 66 -10.87 -0.63 -4.80
C ASP A 66 -10.44 -1.01 -6.22
N THR A 67 -11.31 -0.79 -7.21
CA THR A 67 -11.03 -1.11 -8.62
C THR A 67 -9.90 -0.26 -9.17
N ALA A 68 -9.92 1.05 -8.93
CA ALA A 68 -8.88 1.96 -9.39
C ALA A 68 -7.52 1.64 -8.74
N MET A 69 -7.53 1.32 -7.45
CA MET A 69 -6.34 0.92 -6.70
C MET A 69 -5.74 -0.37 -7.24
N GLN A 70 -6.56 -1.40 -7.42
CA GLN A 70 -6.11 -2.68 -7.95
C GLN A 70 -5.53 -2.51 -9.37
N THR A 71 -6.23 -1.77 -10.23
CA THR A 71 -5.76 -1.47 -11.60
C THR A 71 -4.39 -0.80 -11.60
N TRP A 72 -4.22 0.25 -10.79
CA TRP A 72 -2.94 0.96 -10.69
C TRP A 72 -1.80 0.06 -10.18
N ILE A 73 -2.08 -0.82 -9.21
CA ILE A 73 -1.10 -1.77 -8.68
C ILE A 73 -0.74 -2.84 -9.71
N ASP A 74 -1.69 -3.32 -10.49
CA ASP A 74 -1.44 -4.31 -11.55
C ASP A 74 -0.58 -3.72 -12.66
N GLU A 75 -0.83 -2.48 -13.06
CA GLU A 75 0.00 -1.72 -14.00
C GLU A 75 1.42 -1.53 -13.46
N LEU A 76 1.55 -1.13 -12.20
CA LEU A 76 2.85 -0.97 -11.55
C LEU A 76 3.61 -2.29 -11.46
N ASN A 77 2.93 -3.37 -11.06
CA ASN A 77 3.53 -4.69 -10.98
C ASN A 77 3.99 -5.22 -12.35
N THR A 78 3.29 -4.89 -13.43
CA THR A 78 3.73 -5.21 -14.79
C THR A 78 5.10 -4.59 -15.10
N GLN A 79 5.38 -3.40 -14.56
CA GLN A 79 6.68 -2.72 -14.72
C GLN A 79 7.76 -3.25 -13.76
N LEU A 80 7.37 -3.69 -12.55
CA LEU A 80 8.31 -4.08 -11.48
C LEU A 80 8.65 -5.59 -11.45
N GLY A 81 8.00 -6.41 -12.27
CA GLY A 81 8.28 -7.86 -12.37
C GLY A 81 7.28 -8.77 -11.68
N HIS A 82 5.99 -8.44 -11.73
CA HIS A 82 4.82 -9.12 -11.15
C HIS A 82 4.86 -9.31 -9.62
N ASN A 83 3.73 -9.06 -8.95
CA ASN A 83 3.50 -9.34 -7.52
C ASN A 83 4.51 -8.71 -6.53
N LYS A 84 5.10 -7.56 -6.89
CA LYS A 84 6.01 -6.80 -6.02
C LYS A 84 5.24 -5.97 -5.00
N VAL A 85 4.15 -5.35 -5.42
CA VAL A 85 3.28 -4.52 -4.59
C VAL A 85 1.96 -5.23 -4.41
N ILE A 86 1.49 -5.36 -3.17
CA ILE A 86 0.25 -6.06 -2.83
C ILE A 86 -0.66 -5.09 -2.06
N LEU A 87 -1.89 -4.94 -2.56
CA LEU A 87 -2.95 -4.22 -1.85
C LEU A 87 -3.51 -5.10 -0.73
N LEU A 88 -3.37 -4.64 0.51
CA LEU A 88 -3.97 -5.29 1.67
C LEU A 88 -5.40 -4.77 1.90
N ASN A 89 -6.32 -5.10 0.99
CA ASN A 89 -7.76 -4.87 1.17
C ASN A 89 -8.46 -6.11 1.76
N HIS A 90 -9.76 -5.98 2.11
CA HIS A 90 -10.57 -6.90 2.94
C HIS A 90 -10.39 -8.41 2.69
N ASN A 91 -10.06 -8.83 1.46
CA ASN A 91 -9.93 -10.25 1.10
C ASN A 91 -8.48 -10.70 0.89
N THR A 92 -7.51 -9.80 1.02
CA THR A 92 -6.10 -10.11 0.83
C THR A 92 -5.51 -10.70 2.11
N THR A 93 -4.86 -11.84 1.96
CA THR A 93 -4.05 -12.44 3.02
C THR A 93 -2.66 -12.73 2.47
N VAL A 94 -1.63 -12.29 3.20
CA VAL A 94 -0.23 -12.56 2.85
C VAL A 94 0.40 -13.39 3.97
N TYR A 95 1.01 -14.51 3.61
CA TYR A 95 1.74 -15.34 4.55
C TYR A 95 3.24 -15.16 4.32
N ILE A 96 3.98 -14.89 5.41
CA ILE A 96 5.43 -14.74 5.46
C ILE A 96 5.99 -16.02 6.10
N PRO A 97 6.43 -17.01 5.30
CA PRO A 97 6.71 -18.36 5.80
C PRO A 97 7.91 -18.42 6.73
N ASP A 98 8.97 -17.68 6.43
CA ASP A 98 10.21 -17.64 7.21
C ASP A 98 10.00 -17.04 8.62
N LYS A 99 8.92 -16.29 8.81
CA LYS A 99 8.54 -15.71 10.10
C LYS A 99 7.33 -16.40 10.75
N ASN A 100 6.66 -17.31 10.04
CA ASN A 100 5.36 -17.86 10.44
C ASN A 100 4.33 -16.76 10.80
N ILE A 101 4.27 -15.71 9.97
CA ILE A 101 3.36 -14.56 10.17
C ILE A 101 2.32 -14.55 9.06
N ARG A 102 1.06 -14.35 9.42
CA ARG A 102 -0.04 -14.09 8.48
C ARG A 102 -0.51 -12.66 8.65
N ILE A 103 -0.53 -11.91 7.55
CA ILE A 103 -1.00 -10.54 7.46
C ILE A 103 -2.36 -10.55 6.79
N LEU A 104 -3.34 -9.92 7.43
CA LEU A 104 -4.69 -9.77 6.92
C LEU A 104 -4.87 -8.33 6.43
N GLY A 105 -5.37 -8.18 5.21
CA GLY A 105 -5.76 -6.88 4.68
C GLY A 105 -7.08 -6.46 5.28
N CYS A 106 -7.03 -5.47 6.16
CA CYS A 106 -8.22 -4.95 6.84
C CYS A 106 -8.18 -3.42 6.81
N THR A 107 -8.96 -2.82 5.93
CA THR A 107 -9.24 -1.37 6.00
C THR A 107 -10.33 -1.18 7.05
N LEU A 108 -9.97 -0.54 8.17
CA LEU A 108 -10.91 -0.16 9.22
C LEU A 108 -11.64 1.12 8.82
N TRP A 109 -12.96 1.10 8.98
CA TRP A 109 -13.84 2.24 8.71
C TRP A 109 -14.39 2.74 10.04
N SER A 110 -14.39 4.07 10.24
CA SER A 110 -14.99 4.66 11.43
C SER A 110 -16.51 4.43 11.48
N HIS A 111 -17.14 4.31 10.31
CA HIS A 111 -18.55 3.94 10.18
C HIS A 111 -18.69 2.43 10.08
N ILE A 112 -19.40 1.83 11.03
CA ILE A 112 -19.76 0.41 11.03
C ILE A 112 -21.22 0.32 10.58
N PRO A 113 -21.51 -0.32 9.43
CA PRO A 113 -22.89 -0.51 8.97
C PRO A 113 -23.70 -1.34 9.99
N ASP A 114 -24.99 -1.07 10.11
CA ASP A 114 -25.89 -1.77 11.04
C ASP A 114 -25.91 -3.30 10.78
N GLU A 115 -25.69 -3.72 9.54
CA GLU A 115 -25.63 -5.13 9.15
C GLU A 115 -24.42 -5.86 9.74
N ALA A 116 -23.32 -5.13 10.00
CA ALA A 116 -22.10 -5.66 10.59
C ALA A 116 -22.14 -5.71 12.12
N LEU A 117 -23.17 -5.15 12.75
CA LEU A 117 -23.38 -5.15 14.20
C LEU A 117 -24.17 -6.38 14.70
N ARG A 118 -24.34 -7.42 13.88
CA ARG A 118 -25.10 -8.62 14.27
C ARG A 118 -24.19 -9.69 14.86
N ASP A 119 -24.60 -10.18 16.03
CA ASP A 119 -23.97 -11.26 16.81
C ASP A 119 -23.85 -12.59 16.04
#